data_AF-A0A939IT92-F1
#
_entry.id   AF-A0A939IT92-F1
#
_cell.length_a   1.000
_cell.length_b   1.000
_cell.length_c   1.000
_cell.angle_alpha   90.00
_cell.angle_beta   90.00
_cell.angle_gamma   90.00
#
_symmetry.space_group_name_H-M   'P 1'
#
loop_
_entity.id
_entity.type
_entity.pdbx_description
1 polymer ?
#
loop_
_entity_poly.entity_id
_entity_poly.type
_entity_poly.pdbx_seq_one_letter_code
_entity_poly.pdbx_strand_id
1 'polypeptide(L)'
;MAETDIRPTNFIRQIIDKDLAEGVHNHVHTRFPPEPNGYLHIGHAKSICLNFGLAQDYQGQCNLRFDDTNPEKENIDYVNSIKDD
;
A
#
# COMPACT_ATOMS: atom_id res chain seq x y z
N MET A 1 28.22 -10.79 8.19
CA MET A 1 27.24 -10.61 9.27
C MET A 1 26.00 -10.06 8.60
N ALA A 2 24.93 -10.85 8.49
CA ALA A 2 23.69 -10.34 7.93
C ALA A 2 23.17 -9.27 8.90
N GLU A 3 23.04 -8.04 8.42
CA GLU A 3 22.32 -7.01 9.16
C GLU A 3 20.93 -7.57 9.45
N THR A 4 20.65 -7.89 10.70
CA THR A 4 19.27 -8.09 11.16
C THR A 4 18.60 -6.73 11.05
N ASP A 5 18.02 -6.47 9.89
CA ASP A 5 17.15 -5.33 9.65
C ASP A 5 15.97 -5.42 10.63
N ILE A 6 16.06 -4.66 11.73
CA ILE A 6 15.02 -4.59 12.75
C ILE A 6 13.87 -3.77 12.16
N ARG A 7 13.10 -4.39 11.27
CA ARG A 7 11.88 -3.82 10.71
C ARG A 7 10.84 -3.74 11.83
N PRO A 8 10.23 -2.57 12.09
CA PRO A 8 9.13 -2.46 13.04
C PRO A 8 8.03 -3.47 12.70
N THR A 9 7.80 -4.43 13.59
CA THR A 9 6.87 -5.54 13.33
C THR A 9 5.43 -5.14 13.64
N ASN A 10 4.48 -5.76 12.93
CA ASN A 10 3.05 -5.66 13.19
C ASN A 10 2.37 -6.98 12.78
N PHE A 11 1.10 -7.15 13.15
CA PHE A 11 0.37 -8.39 12.87
C PHE A 11 0.21 -8.70 11.37
N ILE A 12 0.22 -7.68 10.49
CA ILE A 12 0.12 -7.88 9.03
C ILE A 12 1.40 -8.52 8.49
N ARG A 13 2.57 -8.06 8.95
CA ARG A 13 3.87 -8.67 8.61
C ARG A 13 3.93 -10.14 9.05
N GLN A 14 3.42 -10.44 10.25
CA GLN A 14 3.36 -11.83 10.74
C GLN A 14 2.48 -12.73 9.86
N ILE A 15 1.36 -12.21 9.34
CA ILE A 15 0.51 -12.94 8.40
C ILE A 15 1.24 -13.18 7.07
N ILE A 16 1.87 -12.13 6.52
CA ILE A 16 2.64 -12.24 5.27
C ILE A 16 3.79 -13.25 5.42
N ASP A 17 4.57 -13.17 6.51
CA ASP A 17 5.68 -14.09 6.77
C ASP A 17 5.19 -15.54 6.83
N LYS A 18 4.06 -15.78 7.49
CA LYS A 18 3.44 -17.09 7.56
C LYS A 18 3.01 -17.60 6.18
N ASP A 19 2.28 -16.77 5.42
CA ASP A 19 1.77 -17.15 4.10
C ASP A 19 2.90 -17.45 3.11
N LEU A 20 4.01 -16.70 3.17
CA LEU A 20 5.21 -16.95 2.37
C LEU A 20 5.94 -18.23 2.82
N ALA A 21 6.05 -18.48 4.13
CA ALA A 21 6.69 -19.68 4.66
C ALA A 21 5.90 -20.96 4.35
N GLU A 22 4.56 -20.87 4.37
CA GLU A 22 3.65 -21.97 4.02
C GLU A 22 3.46 -22.12 2.49
N GLY A 23 3.97 -21.17 1.70
CA GLY A 23 3.88 -21.19 0.24
C GLY A 23 2.48 -20.90 -0.30
N VAL A 24 1.60 -20.28 0.50
CA VAL A 24 0.26 -19.82 0.07
C VAL A 24 0.41 -18.81 -1.07
N HIS A 25 1.39 -17.92 -0.93
CA HIS A 25 1.79 -16.95 -1.95
C HIS A 25 3.31 -17.00 -2.16
N ASN A 26 3.76 -16.63 -3.35
CA ASN A 26 5.18 -16.62 -3.73
C ASN A 26 5.78 -15.21 -3.79
N HIS A 27 4.96 -14.15 -3.72
CA HIS A 27 5.38 -12.76 -3.66
C HIS A 27 4.31 -11.90 -2.99
N VAL A 28 4.70 -10.72 -2.52
CA VAL A 28 3.78 -9.72 -1.94
C VAL A 28 3.34 -8.74 -3.00
N HIS A 29 2.03 -8.55 -3.15
CA HIS A 29 1.45 -7.52 -4.01
C HIS A 29 0.35 -6.75 -3.27
N THR A 30 0.62 -5.51 -2.89
CA THR A 30 -0.31 -4.63 -2.18
C THR A 30 -0.94 -3.59 -3.12
N ARG A 31 -1.89 -2.81 -2.60
CA ARG A 31 -2.47 -1.68 -3.32
C ARG A 31 -2.95 -0.60 -2.37
N PHE A 32 -2.72 0.66 -2.73
CA PHE A 32 -3.35 1.82 -2.13
C PHE A 32 -4.47 2.32 -3.07
N PRO A 33 -5.76 2.14 -2.69
CA PRO A 33 -6.88 2.42 -3.58
C PRO A 33 -7.73 3.63 -3.14
N PRO A 34 -7.25 4.88 -3.25
CA PRO A 34 -8.07 6.05 -2.90
C PRO A 34 -9.15 6.31 -3.95
N GLU A 35 -10.30 6.80 -3.51
CA GLU A 35 -11.31 7.39 -4.39
C GLU A 35 -10.84 8.79 -4.82
N PRO A 36 -10.86 9.14 -6.12
CA PRO A 36 -10.42 10.46 -6.59
C PRO A 36 -11.52 11.51 -6.45
N ASN A 37 -12.06 11.67 -5.25
CA ASN A 37 -13.15 12.61 -4.92
C ASN A 37 -12.81 13.61 -3.80
N GLY A 38 -11.55 13.63 -3.36
CA GLY A 38 -11.04 14.56 -2.34
C GLY A 38 -9.52 14.52 -2.23
N TYR A 39 -8.95 15.49 -1.52
CA TYR A 39 -7.52 15.56 -1.24
C TYR A 39 -7.13 14.57 -0.13
N LEU A 40 -5.90 14.05 -0.22
CA LEU A 40 -5.38 13.23 0.86
C LEU A 40 -5.13 14.09 2.12
N HIS A 41 -5.46 13.53 3.28
CA HIS A 41 -5.05 14.07 4.57
C HIS A 41 -4.15 13.07 5.33
N ILE A 42 -3.65 13.47 6.49
CA ILE A 42 -2.71 12.68 7.32
C ILE A 42 -3.17 11.26 7.67
N GLY A 43 -4.47 10.99 7.60
CA GLY A 43 -5.03 9.65 7.80
C GLY A 43 -4.58 8.68 6.71
N HIS A 44 -4.48 9.14 5.47
CA HIS A 44 -4.04 8.33 4.34
C HIS A 44 -2.56 7.98 4.41
N ALA A 45 -1.73 8.83 5.03
CA ALA A 45 -0.30 8.56 5.19
C ALA A 45 -0.03 7.21 5.85
N LYS A 46 -0.86 6.80 6.83
CA LYS A 46 -0.75 5.47 7.46
C LYS A 46 -0.96 4.34 6.45
N SER A 47 -1.95 4.47 5.57
CA SER A 47 -2.26 3.47 4.55
C SER A 47 -1.20 3.44 3.45
N ILE A 48 -0.68 4.60 3.05
CA ILE A 48 0.41 4.73 2.06
C ILE A 48 1.67 4.05 2.59
N CYS A 49 2.16 4.49 3.77
CA CYS A 49 3.35 3.92 4.39
C CYS A 49 3.22 2.42 4.64
N LEU A 50 2.02 1.93 4.97
CA LEU A 50 1.78 0.51 5.15
C LEU A 50 1.85 -0.25 3.81
N ASN A 51 1.07 0.14 2.81
CA ASN A 51 0.97 -0.63 1.56
C ASN A 51 2.27 -0.58 0.75
N PHE A 52 2.85 0.61 0.56
CA PHE A 52 4.10 0.76 -0.16
C PHE A 52 5.29 0.24 0.65
N GLY A 53 5.31 0.47 1.97
CA GLY A 53 6.34 -0.04 2.85
C GLY A 53 6.38 -1.57 2.91
N LEU A 54 5.21 -2.24 2.94
CA LEU A 54 5.15 -3.71 2.85
C LEU A 54 5.67 -4.22 1.50
N ALA A 55 5.31 -3.58 0.39
CA ALA A 55 5.86 -3.97 -0.90
C ALA A 55 7.39 -3.81 -0.93
N GLN A 56 7.93 -2.72 -0.38
CA GLN A 56 9.37 -2.49 -0.30
C GLN A 56 10.07 -3.52 0.61
N ASP A 57 9.56 -3.74 1.82
CA ASP A 57 10.12 -4.65 2.83
C ASP A 57 10.25 -6.10 2.32
N TYR A 58 9.32 -6.51 1.45
CA TYR A 58 9.23 -7.87 0.93
C TYR A 58 9.64 -8.00 -0.54
N GLN A 59 10.25 -6.94 -1.11
CA GLN A 59 10.66 -6.90 -2.53
C GLN A 59 9.51 -7.25 -3.50
N GLY A 60 8.29 -6.85 -3.11
CA GLY A 60 7.05 -7.02 -3.84
C GLY A 60 6.67 -5.81 -4.68
N GLN A 61 5.39 -5.73 -5.05
CA GLN A 61 4.82 -4.63 -5.81
C GLN A 61 3.66 -3.96 -5.05
N CYS A 62 3.46 -2.66 -5.26
CA CYS A 62 2.30 -1.93 -4.76
C CYS A 62 1.67 -1.16 -5.92
N ASN A 63 0.37 -1.35 -6.14
CA ASN A 63 -0.37 -0.58 -7.14
C ASN A 63 -1.00 0.67 -6.49
N LEU A 64 -0.78 1.84 -7.07
CA LEU A 64 -1.67 2.98 -6.89
C LEU A 64 -2.86 2.80 -7.83
N ARG A 65 -4.05 2.57 -7.27
CA ARG A 65 -5.28 2.35 -8.04
C ARG A 65 -6.29 3.43 -7.68
N PHE A 66 -6.81 4.16 -8.65
CA PHE A 66 -7.96 5.03 -8.38
C PHE A 66 -9.20 4.14 -8.32
N ASP A 67 -9.96 4.23 -7.22
CA ASP A 67 -11.25 3.55 -7.10
C ASP A 67 -12.34 4.46 -7.67
N ASP A 68 -12.34 4.58 -8.99
CA ASP A 68 -13.07 5.58 -9.78
C ASP A 68 -14.42 5.05 -10.33
N THR A 69 -15.21 4.45 -9.46
CA THR A 69 -16.50 3.82 -9.82
C THR A 69 -17.72 4.74 -9.71
N ASN A 70 -17.54 5.97 -9.20
CA ASN A 70 -18.57 6.98 -8.97
C ASN A 70 -18.38 8.22 -9.87
N PRO A 71 -19.02 8.25 -11.05
CA PRO A 71 -18.79 9.30 -12.05
C PRO A 71 -19.22 10.71 -11.63
N GLU A 72 -20.02 10.87 -10.57
CA GLU A 72 -20.51 12.19 -10.14
C GLU A 72 -19.55 12.93 -9.21
N LYS A 73 -18.65 12.20 -8.53
CA LYS A 73 -17.79 12.76 -7.47
C LYS A 73 -16.33 12.85 -7.86
N GLU A 74 -15.97 12.28 -8.99
CA GLU A 74 -14.58 12.07 -9.38
C GLU A 74 -14.08 13.22 -10.24
N ASN A 75 -12.86 13.66 -9.95
CA ASN A 75 -12.23 14.73 -10.70
C ASN A 75 -10.76 14.39 -10.96
N ILE A 76 -10.30 14.69 -12.18
CA ILE A 76 -8.90 14.58 -12.58
C ILE A 76 -7.97 15.41 -11.68
N ASP A 77 -8.46 16.51 -11.11
CA ASP A 77 -7.70 17.32 -10.16
C ASP A 77 -7.30 16.50 -8.93
N TYR A 78 -8.24 15.72 -8.36
CA TYR A 78 -7.95 14.84 -7.24
C TYR A 78 -7.02 13.69 -7.64
N VAL A 79 -7.17 13.13 -8.84
CA VAL A 79 -6.25 12.12 -9.37
C VAL A 79 -4.81 12.65 -9.41
N ASN A 80 -4.61 13.88 -9.87
CA ASN A 80 -3.29 14.50 -9.95
C ASN A 80 -2.74 14.78 -8.55
N SER A 81 -3.53 15.40 -7.66
CA SER A 81 -3.08 15.67 -6.29
C SER A 81 -2.74 14.40 -5.51
N ILE A 82 -3.51 13.32 -5.67
CA ILE A 82 -3.21 12.02 -5.05
C ILE A 82 -1.89 11.41 -5.54
N LYS A 83 -1.46 11.69 -6.78
CA LYS A 83 -0.17 11.20 -7.30
C LYS A 83 1.00 12.05 -6.82
N ASP A 84 0.76 13.34 -6.62
CA ASP A 84 1.77 14.31 -6.19
C ASP A 84 2.10 14.18 -4.70
N ASP A 85 1.10 13.79 -3.88
CA ASP A 85 1.22 13.50 -2.44
C ASP A 85 1.84 12.12 -2.13
#